data_AF-A0A7S3AF51-F1
#
_entry.id   AF-A0A7S3AF51-F1
#
_cell.length_a   1.000
_cell.length_b   1.000
_cell.length_c   1.000
_cell.angle_alpha   90.00
_cell.angle_beta   90.00
_cell.angle_gamma   90.00
#
_symmetry.space_group_name_H-M   'P 1'
#
loop_
_entity.id
_entity.type
_entity.pdbx_description
1 polymer ?
#
loop_
_entity_poly.entity_id
_entity_poly.type
_entity_poly.pdbx_seq_one_letter_code
_entity_poly.pdbx_strand_id
1 'polypeptide(L)'
;KTRQVREDVRRRLGRVLPTYTFTWLDYDVPPPRGYLSAADVQSELVRGATLWALSGVILWGASADAHNTTACADGPGGLTAYVDTIAGPALLSASKAADECSASRCSSHGRCWGVASHSNLHRKGDNGADLLAATEPAGCDCDQGWGGSACAHPEAVAVHAGIAAAPVEKGSQ
;
A
#
# COMPACT_ATOMS: atom_id res chain seq x y z
N LYS A 1 9.45 -9.78 5.67
CA LYS A 1 8.85 -9.91 7.03
C LYS A 1 7.33 -9.69 7.01
N THR A 2 6.82 -8.64 6.36
CA THR A 2 5.37 -8.33 6.26
C THR A 2 4.50 -9.49 5.77
N ARG A 3 4.87 -10.14 4.66
CA ARG A 3 4.15 -11.33 4.15
C ARG A 3 4.08 -12.46 5.17
N GLN A 4 5.20 -12.77 5.82
CA GLN A 4 5.26 -13.86 6.80
C GLN A 4 4.34 -13.61 7.99
N VAL A 5 4.27 -12.36 8.48
CA VAL A 5 3.34 -11.95 9.53
C VAL A 5 1.89 -12.13 9.07
N ARG A 6 1.57 -11.71 7.84
CA ARG A 6 0.22 -11.82 7.27
C ARG A 6 -0.22 -13.26 7.05
N GLU A 7 0.65 -14.12 6.53
CA GLU A 7 0.39 -15.57 6.40
C GLU A 7 0.14 -16.21 7.77
N ASP A 8 0.90 -15.82 8.79
CA ASP A 8 0.68 -16.31 10.15
C ASP A 8 -0.68 -15.87 10.71
N VAL A 9 -1.06 -14.60 10.47
CA VAL A 9 -2.38 -14.07 10.81
C VAL A 9 -3.49 -14.81 10.06
N ARG A 10 -3.34 -15.07 8.75
CA ARG A 10 -4.30 -15.83 7.93
C ARG A 10 -4.50 -17.23 8.50
N ARG A 11 -3.41 -17.92 8.84
CA ARG A 11 -3.45 -19.26 9.44
C ARG A 11 -4.13 -19.28 10.81
N ARG A 12 -3.85 -18.28 11.66
CA ARG A 12 -4.40 -18.24 13.04
C ARG A 12 -5.85 -17.81 13.10
N LEU A 13 -6.24 -16.83 12.28
CA LEU A 13 -7.54 -16.19 12.38
C LEU A 13 -8.51 -16.63 11.29
N GLY A 14 -8.07 -17.45 10.34
CA GLY A 14 -8.85 -17.81 9.15
C GLY A 14 -9.17 -16.61 8.26
N ARG A 15 -8.45 -15.48 8.45
CA ARG A 15 -8.73 -14.24 7.74
C ARG A 15 -7.48 -13.49 7.34
N VAL A 16 -7.53 -12.97 6.13
CA VAL A 16 -6.64 -11.97 5.57
C VAL A 16 -6.95 -10.60 6.19
N LEU A 17 -5.97 -9.99 6.86
CA LEU A 17 -6.06 -8.61 7.35
C LEU A 17 -5.38 -7.64 6.37
N PRO A 18 -5.93 -6.43 6.18
CA PRO A 18 -5.28 -5.41 5.38
C PRO A 18 -3.99 -4.96 6.06
N THR A 19 -2.93 -4.77 5.26
CA THR A 19 -1.63 -4.28 5.75
C THR A 19 -1.33 -2.94 5.10
N TYR A 20 -1.00 -1.95 5.93
CA TYR A 20 -0.66 -0.61 5.48
C TYR A 20 0.78 -0.32 5.86
N THR A 21 1.50 0.36 4.98
CA THR A 21 2.78 0.98 5.36
C THR A 21 2.56 2.43 5.72
N PHE A 22 3.42 2.95 6.58
CA PHE A 22 3.44 4.34 6.98
C PHE A 22 4.67 5.00 6.35
N THR A 23 4.50 6.14 5.70
CA THR A 23 5.62 6.89 5.13
C THR A 23 5.43 8.40 5.31
N TRP A 24 6.53 9.09 5.52
CA TRP A 24 6.56 10.55 5.62
C TRP A 24 6.48 11.18 4.23
N LEU A 25 5.92 12.39 4.17
CA LEU A 25 5.85 13.20 2.94
C LEU A 25 7.18 13.94 2.66
N ASP A 26 8.03 14.07 3.67
CA ASP A 26 9.32 14.75 3.63
C ASP A 26 10.49 13.82 4.00
N TYR A 27 11.70 14.29 3.71
CA TYR A 27 12.91 13.60 4.16
C TYR A 27 13.16 13.94 5.63
N ASP A 28 12.85 13.00 6.53
CA ASP A 28 13.14 13.07 7.97
C ASP A 28 14.65 12.85 8.25
N VAL A 29 15.48 13.76 7.74
CA VAL A 29 16.92 13.79 7.93
C VAL A 29 17.40 15.21 8.24
N PRO A 30 18.30 15.42 9.21
CA PRO A 30 18.94 16.71 9.41
C PRO A 30 20.08 16.97 8.40
N PRO A 31 20.19 18.16 7.78
CA PRO A 31 19.19 19.24 7.75
C PRO A 31 17.99 18.89 6.85
N PRO A 32 16.78 19.46 7.09
CA PRO A 32 15.58 19.15 6.34
C PRO A 32 15.79 19.31 4.83
N ARG A 33 15.39 18.32 4.04
CA ARG A 33 15.60 18.32 2.58
C ARG A 33 14.33 18.57 1.77
N GLY A 34 13.26 19.02 2.44
CA GLY A 34 11.95 19.25 1.83
C GLY A 34 11.18 17.96 1.57
N TYR A 35 10.14 18.07 0.74
CA TYR A 35 9.28 16.96 0.38
C TYR A 35 10.00 15.91 -0.49
N LEU A 36 9.54 14.66 -0.42
CA LEU A 36 10.06 13.56 -1.23
C LEU A 36 9.94 13.87 -2.73
N SER A 37 10.94 13.48 -3.52
CA SER A 37 10.83 13.61 -4.98
C SER A 37 9.76 12.67 -5.56
N ALA A 38 9.22 12.98 -6.74
CA ALA A 38 8.25 12.11 -7.44
C ALA A 38 8.79 10.68 -7.60
N ALA A 39 10.06 10.55 -7.98
CA ALA A 39 10.71 9.25 -8.15
C ALA A 39 10.83 8.47 -6.84
N ASP A 40 11.07 9.15 -5.71
CA ASP A 40 11.15 8.50 -4.40
C ASP A 40 9.78 8.06 -3.91
N VAL A 41 8.76 8.94 -3.98
CA VAL A 41 7.37 8.58 -3.65
C VAL A 41 6.92 7.41 -4.50
N GLN A 42 7.11 7.47 -5.81
CA GLN A 42 6.66 6.43 -6.73
C GLN A 42 7.41 5.11 -6.49
N SER A 43 8.73 5.16 -6.30
CA SER A 43 9.52 3.98 -5.96
C SER A 43 9.00 3.31 -4.70
N GLU A 44 8.83 4.05 -3.60
CA GLU A 44 8.33 3.51 -2.33
C GLU A 44 6.91 2.92 -2.46
N LEU A 45 6.00 3.64 -3.12
CA LEU A 45 4.61 3.23 -3.24
C LEU A 45 4.41 2.02 -4.16
N VAL A 46 5.01 2.04 -5.35
CA VAL A 46 4.90 0.93 -6.30
C VAL A 46 5.54 -0.32 -5.71
N ARG A 47 6.71 -0.18 -5.07
CA ARG A 47 7.36 -1.29 -4.35
C ARG A 47 6.48 -1.79 -3.22
N GLY A 48 5.90 -0.90 -2.42
CA GLY A 48 4.91 -1.22 -1.40
C GLY A 48 3.79 -2.11 -1.92
N ALA A 49 3.11 -1.64 -2.97
CA ALA A 49 1.96 -2.31 -3.55
C ALA A 49 2.32 -3.65 -4.21
N THR A 50 3.46 -3.73 -4.89
CA THR A 50 3.77 -4.85 -5.81
C THR A 50 4.78 -5.86 -5.27
N LEU A 51 5.73 -5.45 -4.42
CA LEU A 51 6.65 -6.39 -3.76
C LEU A 51 6.00 -7.01 -2.53
N TRP A 52 5.29 -6.19 -1.76
CA TRP A 52 4.84 -6.57 -0.43
C TRP A 52 3.35 -6.86 -0.33
N ALA A 53 2.60 -6.78 -1.44
CA ALA A 53 1.15 -6.94 -1.48
C ALA A 53 0.40 -6.10 -0.43
N LEU A 54 0.90 -4.88 -0.18
CA LEU A 54 0.27 -3.96 0.76
C LEU A 54 -1.15 -3.61 0.29
N SER A 55 -2.04 -3.44 1.26
CA SER A 55 -3.42 -3.00 1.03
C SER A 55 -3.52 -1.48 0.88
N GLY A 56 -2.45 -0.74 1.22
CA GLY A 56 -2.35 0.68 1.01
C GLY A 56 -1.18 1.32 1.74
N VAL A 57 -1.16 2.66 1.71
CA VAL A 57 -0.18 3.50 2.39
C VAL A 57 -0.90 4.54 3.25
N ILE A 58 -0.28 4.90 4.37
CA ILE A 58 -0.61 6.06 5.17
C ILE A 58 0.51 7.07 4.95
N LEU A 59 0.18 8.16 4.27
CA LEU A 59 1.08 9.31 4.14
C LEU A 59 0.93 10.20 5.36
N TRP A 60 2.05 10.51 6.01
CA TRP A 60 2.07 11.31 7.21
C TRP A 60 2.86 12.59 7.01
N GLY A 61 2.38 13.67 7.64
CA GLY A 61 3.04 14.97 7.70
C GLY A 61 3.00 15.51 9.13
N ALA A 62 4.03 16.25 9.50
CA ALA A 62 4.10 16.93 10.78
C ALA A 62 3.10 18.07 10.83
N SER A 63 2.65 18.45 12.02
CA SER A 63 1.83 19.66 12.18
C SER A 63 2.55 20.92 11.68
N ALA A 64 3.89 20.91 11.64
CA ALA A 64 4.70 21.96 11.06
C ALA A 64 4.51 22.10 9.53
N ASP A 65 4.11 21.04 8.82
CA ASP A 65 3.92 21.07 7.37
C ASP A 65 2.65 21.81 6.95
N ALA A 66 1.70 21.96 7.88
CA ALA A 66 0.39 22.58 7.65
C ALA A 66 0.08 23.70 8.67
N HIS A 67 1.12 24.33 9.23
CA HIS A 67 0.96 25.25 10.37
C HIS A 67 0.45 26.65 10.00
N ASN A 68 0.55 27.06 8.73
CA ASN A 68 0.10 28.36 8.24
C ASN A 68 -0.29 28.31 6.75
N THR A 69 -0.88 29.40 6.25
CA THR A 69 -1.37 29.49 4.86
C THR A 69 -0.25 29.39 3.82
N THR A 70 0.96 29.86 4.12
CA THR A 70 2.13 29.74 3.23
C THR A 70 2.62 28.30 3.14
N ALA A 71 2.69 27.58 4.27
CA ALA A 71 3.06 26.17 4.30
C ALA A 71 2.03 25.31 3.55
N CYS A 72 0.75 25.65 3.65
CA CYS A 72 -0.32 24.97 2.92
C CYS A 72 -0.48 25.42 1.45
N ALA A 73 0.24 26.45 0.99
CA ALA A 73 -0.07 27.14 -0.26
C ALA A 73 0.03 26.24 -1.52
N ASP A 74 -0.58 26.72 -2.60
CA ASP A 74 -0.47 26.20 -3.97
C ASP A 74 0.79 26.71 -4.71
N GLY A 75 1.59 27.55 -4.04
CA GLY A 75 2.87 28.04 -4.54
C GLY A 75 4.03 27.03 -4.38
N PRO A 76 5.17 27.24 -5.06
CA PRO A 76 6.33 26.36 -4.96
C PRO A 76 6.79 26.14 -3.51
N GLY A 77 6.94 24.88 -3.12
CA GLY A 77 7.31 24.49 -1.76
C GLY A 77 6.16 24.43 -0.76
N GLY A 78 4.93 24.76 -1.17
CA GLY A 78 3.73 24.55 -0.38
C GLY A 78 3.18 23.12 -0.49
N LEU A 79 2.50 22.67 0.56
CA LEU A 79 1.94 21.33 0.66
C LEU A 79 0.92 21.02 -0.43
N THR A 80 0.04 21.98 -0.77
CA THR A 80 -0.97 21.78 -1.82
C THR A 80 -0.29 21.58 -3.18
N ALA A 81 0.68 22.44 -3.52
CA ALA A 81 1.45 22.28 -4.75
C ALA A 81 2.14 20.92 -4.83
N TYR A 82 2.71 20.45 -3.72
CA TYR A 82 3.37 19.16 -3.65
C TYR A 82 2.41 17.98 -3.84
N VAL A 83 1.25 18.02 -3.19
CA VAL A 83 0.22 16.98 -3.35
C VAL A 83 -0.29 16.93 -4.79
N ASP A 84 -0.60 18.08 -5.38
CA ASP A 84 -1.20 18.15 -6.71
C ASP A 84 -0.23 17.76 -7.83
N THR A 85 1.04 18.12 -7.69
CA THR A 85 2.02 17.96 -8.77
C THR A 85 2.93 16.74 -8.61
N ILE A 86 3.11 16.23 -7.39
CA ILE A 86 4.06 15.15 -7.10
C ILE A 86 3.38 13.95 -6.45
N ALA A 87 2.89 14.09 -5.21
CA ALA A 87 2.46 12.94 -4.43
C ALA A 87 1.19 12.29 -4.99
N GLY A 88 0.19 13.10 -5.38
CA GLY A 88 -1.07 12.64 -5.96
C GLY A 88 -0.88 11.87 -7.28
N PRO A 89 -0.17 12.43 -8.28
CA PRO A 89 0.15 11.70 -9.51
C PRO A 89 0.94 10.41 -9.27
N ALA A 90 1.91 10.41 -8.34
CA ALA A 90 2.67 9.22 -7.98
C ALA A 90 1.80 8.12 -7.34
N LEU A 91 0.91 8.50 -6.42
CA LEU A 91 -0.10 7.61 -5.83
C LEU A 91 -1.00 7.00 -6.90
N LEU A 92 -1.53 7.82 -7.81
CA LEU A 92 -2.41 7.34 -8.88
C LEU A 92 -1.68 6.36 -9.80
N SER A 93 -0.41 6.65 -10.13
CA SER A 93 0.42 5.74 -10.93
C SER A 93 0.65 4.41 -10.21
N ALA A 94 0.93 4.43 -8.90
CA ALA A 94 1.15 3.23 -8.11
C ALA A 94 -0.14 2.38 -7.95
N SER A 95 -1.29 3.03 -7.78
CA SER A 95 -2.58 2.33 -7.70
C SER A 95 -2.94 1.67 -9.02
N LYS A 96 -2.84 2.39 -10.15
CA LYS A 96 -3.06 1.82 -11.50
C LYS A 96 -2.17 0.62 -11.76
N ALA A 97 -0.89 0.74 -11.39
CA ALA A 97 0.07 -0.34 -11.45
C ALA A 97 -0.39 -1.59 -10.67
N ALA A 98 -0.85 -1.42 -9.43
CA ALA A 98 -1.35 -2.51 -8.62
C ALA A 98 -2.60 -3.16 -9.22
N ASP A 99 -3.54 -2.35 -9.72
CA ASP A 99 -4.79 -2.81 -10.34
C ASP A 99 -4.53 -3.59 -11.63
N GLU A 100 -3.63 -3.11 -12.49
CA GLU A 100 -3.22 -3.81 -13.72
C GLU A 100 -2.58 -5.16 -13.41
N CYS A 101 -1.75 -5.24 -12.36
CA CYS A 101 -1.16 -6.51 -11.94
C CYS A 101 -2.22 -7.47 -11.38
N SER A 102 -3.11 -6.96 -10.53
CA SER A 102 -4.23 -7.74 -9.98
C SER A 102 -5.10 -8.33 -11.10
N ALA A 103 -5.47 -7.51 -12.08
CA ALA A 103 -6.29 -7.93 -13.21
C ALA A 103 -5.58 -8.94 -14.12
N SER A 104 -4.31 -8.70 -14.45
CA SER A 104 -3.57 -9.54 -15.41
C SER A 104 -3.07 -10.85 -14.83
N ARG A 105 -2.79 -10.92 -13.52
CA ARG A 105 -2.14 -12.09 -12.89
C ARG A 105 -2.95 -12.76 -11.79
N CYS A 106 -3.78 -11.99 -11.08
CA CYS A 106 -4.50 -12.46 -9.89
C CYS A 106 -6.02 -12.45 -10.09
N SER A 107 -6.48 -12.48 -11.35
CA SER A 107 -7.90 -12.52 -11.72
C SER A 107 -8.76 -11.43 -11.06
N SER A 108 -8.18 -10.26 -10.74
CA SER A 108 -8.84 -9.19 -9.98
C SER A 108 -9.31 -9.60 -8.57
N HIS A 109 -8.76 -10.68 -8.02
CA HIS A 109 -9.14 -11.31 -6.76
C HIS A 109 -7.94 -11.51 -5.83
N GLY A 110 -6.87 -10.75 -6.03
CA GLY A 110 -5.69 -10.77 -5.20
C GLY A 110 -4.72 -9.66 -5.54
N ARG A 111 -3.70 -9.50 -4.70
CA ARG A 111 -2.61 -8.56 -4.92
C ARG A 111 -1.39 -9.30 -5.42
N CYS A 112 -0.66 -8.70 -6.34
CA CYS A 112 0.65 -9.21 -6.72
C CYS A 112 1.65 -9.03 -5.56
N TRP A 113 2.53 -10.01 -5.39
CA TRP A 113 3.74 -9.86 -4.59
C TRP A 113 4.95 -10.27 -5.42
N GLY A 114 6.11 -9.70 -5.10
CA GLY A 114 7.35 -9.92 -5.82
C GLY A 114 8.51 -10.18 -4.87
N VAL A 115 9.60 -10.70 -5.40
CA VAL A 115 10.88 -10.74 -4.68
C VAL A 115 11.75 -9.62 -5.19
N ALA A 116 12.16 -8.72 -4.30
CA ALA A 116 13.12 -7.70 -4.65
C ALA A 116 14.50 -8.36 -4.74
N SER A 117 15.07 -8.42 -5.94
CA SER A 117 16.51 -8.66 -6.05
C SER A 117 17.26 -7.44 -5.51
N HIS A 118 18.43 -7.66 -4.90
CA HIS A 118 19.32 -6.57 -4.46
C HIS A 118 19.61 -5.56 -5.59
N SER A 119 19.70 -6.04 -6.84
CA SER A 119 19.89 -5.20 -8.03
C SER A 119 18.69 -4.31 -8.36
N ASN A 120 17.48 -4.69 -7.94
CA ASN A 120 16.26 -3.97 -8.28
C ASN A 120 15.76 -3.09 -7.13
N LEU A 121 16.28 -3.22 -5.91
CA LEU A 121 15.83 -2.48 -4.71
C LEU A 121 16.12 -0.96 -4.78
N HIS A 122 17.20 -0.56 -5.46
CA HIS A 122 17.65 0.83 -5.55
C HIS A 122 17.27 1.53 -6.86
N ARG A 123 16.56 0.85 -7.76
CA ARG A 123 16.19 1.42 -9.05
C ARG A 123 15.09 2.46 -8.86
N LYS A 124 15.42 3.74 -8.91
CA LYS A 124 14.41 4.78 -9.11
C LYS A 124 13.77 4.56 -10.47
N GLY A 125 12.45 4.69 -10.53
CA GLY A 125 11.69 4.63 -11.77
C GLY A 125 10.94 5.93 -11.97
N ASP A 126 10.81 6.32 -13.24
CA ASP A 126 10.13 7.56 -13.62
C ASP A 126 8.63 7.33 -13.86
N ASN A 127 8.20 6.07 -13.90
CA ASN A 127 6.79 5.66 -13.98
C ASN A 127 6.55 4.31 -13.27
N GLY A 128 5.29 4.06 -12.86
CA GLY A 128 4.93 2.87 -12.08
C GLY A 128 4.94 1.56 -12.87
N ALA A 129 4.73 1.62 -14.19
CA ALA A 129 4.77 0.45 -15.08
C ALA A 129 6.19 -0.11 -15.22
N ASP A 130 7.20 0.75 -15.32
CA ASP A 130 8.59 0.33 -15.36
C ASP A 130 9.04 -0.29 -14.03
N LEU A 131 8.53 0.22 -12.91
CA LEU A 131 8.80 -0.33 -11.58
C LEU A 131 8.13 -1.69 -11.37
N LEU A 132 6.91 -1.88 -11.88
CA LEU A 132 6.24 -3.17 -11.97
C LEU A 132 7.03 -4.15 -12.84
N ALA A 133 7.41 -3.75 -14.06
CA ALA A 133 8.15 -4.60 -14.97
C ALA A 133 9.51 -5.03 -14.38
N ALA A 134 10.17 -4.14 -13.62
CA ALA A 134 11.39 -4.47 -12.89
C ALA A 134 11.15 -5.32 -11.63
N THR A 135 9.90 -5.40 -11.17
CA THR A 135 9.46 -6.21 -10.04
C THR A 135 8.81 -7.46 -10.61
N GLU A 136 9.62 -8.43 -11.07
CA GLU A 136 9.13 -9.74 -11.51
C GLU A 136 8.18 -10.33 -10.45
N PRO A 137 6.85 -10.27 -10.64
CA PRO A 137 5.92 -10.64 -9.58
C PRO A 137 6.04 -12.14 -9.38
N ALA A 138 6.34 -12.54 -8.16
CA ALA A 138 6.61 -13.92 -7.79
C ALA A 138 5.32 -14.71 -7.54
N GLY A 139 4.17 -14.03 -7.35
CA GLY A 139 2.86 -14.67 -7.28
C GLY A 139 1.76 -13.73 -6.84
N CYS A 140 0.63 -14.33 -6.45
CA CYS A 140 -0.55 -13.64 -5.95
C CYS A 140 -0.78 -13.89 -4.45
N ASP A 141 -1.34 -12.89 -3.79
CA ASP A 141 -1.85 -12.92 -2.44
C ASP A 141 -3.36 -12.66 -2.49
N CYS A 142 -4.12 -13.76 -2.50
CA CYS A 142 -5.55 -13.73 -2.78
C CYS A 142 -6.36 -13.06 -1.68
N ASP A 143 -7.42 -12.39 -2.11
CA ASP A 143 -8.41 -11.82 -1.23
C ASP A 143 -9.24 -12.90 -0.55
N GLN A 144 -10.03 -12.47 0.43
CA GLN A 144 -10.84 -13.37 1.23
C GLN A 144 -11.83 -14.14 0.36
N GLY A 145 -11.87 -15.46 0.54
CA GLY A 145 -12.74 -16.33 -0.24
C GLY A 145 -12.22 -16.64 -1.64
N TRP A 146 -10.95 -16.31 -1.94
CA TRP A 146 -10.29 -16.67 -3.20
C TRP A 146 -9.00 -17.45 -2.97
N GLY A 147 -8.70 -18.35 -3.89
CA GLY A 147 -7.57 -19.26 -3.83
C GLY A 147 -7.02 -19.70 -5.17
N GLY A 148 -5.97 -20.51 -5.09
CA GLY A 148 -5.13 -20.88 -6.24
C GLY A 148 -4.00 -19.88 -6.48
N SER A 149 -3.06 -20.26 -7.36
CA SER A 149 -1.86 -19.45 -7.66
C SER A 149 -2.18 -18.11 -8.33
N ALA A 150 -3.32 -18.02 -9.02
CA ALA A 150 -3.81 -16.82 -9.71
C ALA A 150 -5.11 -16.27 -9.10
N CYS A 151 -5.54 -16.75 -7.93
CA CYS A 151 -6.79 -16.34 -7.27
C CYS A 151 -8.05 -16.53 -8.13
N ALA A 152 -8.03 -17.51 -9.04
CA ALA A 152 -9.11 -17.76 -10.00
C ALA A 152 -10.23 -18.64 -9.44
N HIS A 153 -10.08 -19.20 -8.25
CA HIS A 153 -11.04 -20.13 -7.67
C HIS A 153 -11.64 -19.57 -6.39
N PRO A 154 -12.97 -19.62 -6.23
CA PRO A 154 -13.59 -19.31 -4.95
C PRO A 154 -13.22 -20.38 -3.91
N GLU A 155 -12.83 -19.94 -2.72
CA GLU A 155 -12.58 -20.78 -1.55
C GLU A 155 -13.68 -20.56 -0.51
N ALA A 156 -14.06 -21.64 0.18
CA ALA A 156 -14.98 -21.54 1.29
C ALA A 156 -14.36 -20.63 2.37
N VAL A 157 -15.00 -19.49 2.64
CA VAL A 157 -14.64 -18.64 3.78
C VAL A 157 -14.94 -19.44 5.03
N ALA A 158 -13.90 -19.83 5.77
CA ALA A 158 -14.09 -20.44 7.08
C ALA A 158 -14.78 -19.41 7.98
N VAL A 159 -16.09 -19.54 8.17
CA VAL A 159 -16.83 -18.75 9.15
C VAL A 159 -16.37 -19.21 10.52
N HIS A 160 -15.40 -18.51 11.10
CA HIS A 160 -15.09 -18.70 12.50
C HIS A 160 -16.20 -18.05 13.34
N ALA A 161 -17.05 -18.90 13.91
CA ALA A 161 -17.86 -18.59 15.07
C ALA A 161 -16.92 -18.14 16.20
N GLY A 162 -16.83 -16.83 16.46
CA GLY A 162 -15.88 -16.37 17.46
C GLY A 162 -15.67 -14.87 17.63
N ILE A 163 -16.72 -14.05 17.49
CA ILE A 163 -16.95 -12.92 18.39
C ILE A 163 -18.46 -12.89 18.59
N ALA A 164 -18.96 -13.59 19.62
CA ALA A 164 -20.31 -13.33 20.09
C ALA A 164 -20.31 -11.89 20.60
N ALA A 165 -20.97 -10.99 19.87
CA ALA A 165 -21.36 -9.71 20.43
C ALA A 165 -22.24 -10.02 21.64
N ALA A 166 -21.77 -9.68 22.83
CA ALA A 166 -22.60 -9.72 24.02
C ALA A 166 -23.86 -8.86 23.74
N PRO A 167 -25.07 -9.35 24.04
CA PRO A 167 -26.26 -8.54 23.85
C PRO A 167 -26.17 -7.32 24.77
N VAL A 168 -26.36 -6.13 24.20
CA VAL A 168 -26.59 -4.90 24.97
C VAL A 168 -27.92 -5.09 25.70
N GLU A 169 -27.85 -5.34 27.01
CA GLU A 169 -29.02 -5.19 27.88
C GLU A 169 -29.48 -3.74 27.82
N LYS A 170 -30.68 -3.52 27.26
CA LYS A 170 -31.40 -2.27 27.44
C LYS A 170 -31.82 -2.20 28.91
N GLY A 171 -31.04 -1.49 29.71
CA GLY A 171 -31.50 -0.97 31.01
C GLY A 171 -32.69 -0.04 30.76
N SER A 172 -33.86 -0.48 31.20
CA SER A 172 -35.07 0.33 31.33
C SER A 172 -35.24 0.67 32.80
N GLN A 173 -35.59 1.93 33.05
CA GLN A 173 -35.87 2.63 34.33
C GLN A 173 -34.68 3.29 34.99
#